data_AF-A0A9D1NCN4-F1
#
_entry.id   AF-A0A9D1NCN4-F1
#
_cell.length_a   1.000
_cell.length_b   1.000
_cell.length_c   1.000
_cell.angle_alpha   90.00
_cell.angle_beta   90.00
_cell.angle_gamma   90.00
#
_symmetry.space_group_name_H-M   'P 1'
#
loop_
_entity.id
_entity.type
_entity.pdbx_description
1 polymer ?
#
loop_
_entity_poly.entity_id
_entity_poly.type
_entity_poly.pdbx_seq_one_letter_code
_entity_poly.pdbx_strand_id
1 'polypeptide(L)'
;MQPYYRDPYYPTQYGPAPGRPRPMPQSGAPYRASESAQPPMKTGAWIGTFILLIIPLVNLICLFVWAFSGKTNPSKKSYARALLILILIELILAAAGVALAIFVFHVDFQALLQPLLDALPFQQ
;
A
#
# COMPACT_ATOMS: atom_id res chain seq x y z
N MET A 1 -30.21 -31.56 -44.72
CA MET A 1 -28.88 -30.94 -44.46
C MET A 1 -28.88 -29.63 -45.25
N GLN A 2 -28.78 -28.42 -44.71
CA GLN A 2 -28.34 -27.89 -43.42
C GLN A 2 -29.14 -26.60 -43.11
N PRO A 3 -29.22 -26.22 -41.84
CA PRO A 3 -30.09 -25.15 -41.36
C PRO A 3 -29.73 -23.76 -41.90
N TYR A 4 -30.78 -22.95 -42.02
CA TYR A 4 -30.81 -21.55 -42.43
C TYR A 4 -29.99 -20.67 -41.47
N TYR A 5 -28.83 -20.19 -41.90
CA TYR A 5 -28.07 -19.18 -41.16
C TYR A 5 -28.63 -17.80 -41.50
N ARG A 6 -29.42 -17.25 -40.58
CA ARG A 6 -29.95 -15.89 -40.63
C ARG A 6 -28.97 -14.99 -39.90
N ASP A 7 -28.30 -14.11 -40.63
CA ASP A 7 -27.82 -12.84 -40.07
C ASP A 7 -27.79 -11.83 -41.21
N PRO A 8 -28.57 -10.75 -41.10
CA PRO A 8 -27.88 -9.54 -40.68
C PRO A 8 -28.74 -8.71 -39.74
N TYR A 9 -28.31 -8.61 -38.48
CA TYR A 9 -28.55 -7.38 -37.72
C TYR A 9 -27.88 -6.20 -38.44
N TYR A 10 -28.59 -5.55 -39.37
CA TYR A 10 -28.41 -4.14 -39.63
C TYR A 10 -29.28 -3.38 -38.62
N PRO A 11 -28.73 -2.70 -37.60
CA PRO A 11 -29.51 -1.71 -36.90
C PRO A 11 -29.81 -0.57 -37.87
N THR A 12 -31.09 -0.39 -38.08
CA THR A 12 -31.80 0.71 -38.73
C THR A 12 -31.13 2.07 -38.42
N GLN A 13 -30.72 2.81 -39.44
CA GLN A 13 -30.37 4.22 -39.30
C GLN A 13 -31.64 4.99 -38.89
N TYR A 14 -31.79 5.27 -37.61
CA TYR A 14 -32.80 6.20 -37.12
C TYR A 14 -32.29 7.62 -37.37
N GLY A 15 -32.99 8.39 -38.21
CA GLY A 15 -32.74 9.81 -38.41
C GLY A 15 -32.91 10.61 -37.10
N PRO A 16 -32.31 11.80 -36.99
CA PRO A 16 -32.38 12.58 -35.76
C PRO A 16 -33.82 13.05 -35.48
N ALA A 17 -34.40 12.57 -34.37
CA ALA A 17 -35.64 13.09 -33.83
C ALA A 17 -35.42 14.53 -33.31
N PRO A 18 -36.25 15.52 -33.69
CA PRO A 18 -36.11 16.87 -33.18
C PRO A 18 -36.64 16.91 -31.74
N GLY A 19 -35.80 17.37 -30.80
CA GLY A 19 -36.28 17.87 -29.52
C GLY A 19 -36.11 17.00 -28.27
N ARG A 20 -35.28 15.95 -28.26
CA ARG A 20 -34.76 15.41 -26.99
C ARG A 20 -33.34 15.94 -26.77
N PRO A 21 -33.06 16.65 -25.65
CA PRO A 21 -31.69 16.98 -25.31
C PRO A 21 -30.92 15.66 -25.22
N ARG A 22 -29.91 15.49 -26.07
CA ARG A 22 -29.00 14.35 -25.99
C ARG A 22 -28.45 14.33 -24.57
N PRO A 23 -28.34 13.17 -23.89
CA PRO A 23 -27.38 13.06 -22.81
C PRO A 23 -26.07 13.47 -23.46
N MET A 24 -25.59 14.67 -23.10
CA MET A 24 -24.24 15.07 -23.47
C MET A 24 -23.37 13.90 -23.02
N PRO A 25 -22.40 13.42 -23.83
CA PRO A 25 -21.31 12.68 -23.24
C PRO A 25 -20.83 13.61 -22.14
N GLN A 26 -21.14 13.22 -20.89
CA GLN A 26 -20.74 13.96 -19.73
C GLN A 26 -19.25 14.09 -19.98
N SER A 27 -18.79 15.32 -20.26
CA SER A 27 -17.40 15.69 -20.18
C SER A 27 -17.09 15.48 -18.71
N GLY A 28 -16.94 14.19 -18.38
CA GLY A 28 -16.66 13.68 -17.07
C GLY A 28 -15.38 14.38 -16.73
N ALA A 29 -15.46 15.14 -15.63
CA ALA A 29 -14.37 15.79 -14.95
C ALA A 29 -13.03 15.17 -15.36
N PRO A 30 -12.03 15.96 -15.79
CA PRO A 30 -10.84 15.50 -16.50
C PRO A 30 -10.39 14.15 -15.95
N TYR A 31 -10.76 13.09 -16.68
CA TYR A 31 -10.82 11.75 -16.13
C TYR A 31 -9.40 11.20 -16.06
N ARG A 32 -8.61 11.63 -15.07
CA ARG A 32 -7.27 11.09 -14.75
C ARG A 32 -6.37 10.83 -15.97
N ALA A 33 -6.52 11.59 -17.05
CA ALA A 33 -5.84 11.30 -18.32
C ALA A 33 -4.31 11.51 -18.22
N SER A 34 -3.85 12.20 -17.18
CA SER A 34 -2.45 12.35 -16.84
C SER A 34 -1.91 11.28 -15.89
N GLU A 35 -2.76 10.51 -15.20
CA GLU A 35 -2.31 9.56 -14.16
C GLU A 35 -2.24 8.11 -14.66
N SER A 36 -3.02 7.76 -15.69
CA SER A 36 -3.03 6.44 -16.33
C SER A 36 -2.22 6.34 -17.62
N ALA A 37 -1.66 7.44 -18.13
CA ALA A 37 -0.83 7.45 -19.34
C ALA A 37 0.65 7.11 -19.08
N GLN A 38 0.98 6.57 -17.90
CA GLN A 38 2.31 6.03 -17.64
C GLN A 38 2.32 4.56 -18.10
N PRO A 39 3.19 4.18 -19.06
CA PRO A 39 3.21 2.80 -19.55
C PRO A 39 3.39 1.83 -18.37
N PRO A 40 2.66 0.70 -18.35
CA PRO A 40 2.81 -0.31 -17.30
C PRO A 40 4.28 -0.68 -17.17
N MET A 41 4.75 -0.74 -15.93
CA MET A 41 6.18 -0.89 -15.67
C MET A 41 6.70 -2.16 -16.31
N LYS A 42 7.72 -2.02 -17.16
CA LYS A 42 8.44 -3.16 -17.74
C LYS A 42 9.04 -4.01 -16.62
N THR A 43 8.99 -5.34 -16.78
CA THR A 43 9.53 -6.32 -15.83
C THR A 43 10.98 -6.03 -15.42
N GLY A 44 11.79 -5.47 -16.32
CA GLY A 44 13.16 -5.05 -16.00
C GLY A 44 13.29 -3.98 -14.92
N ALA A 45 12.26 -3.12 -14.73
CA ALA A 45 12.25 -2.14 -13.64
C ALA A 45 12.04 -2.79 -12.27
N TRP A 46 11.36 -3.94 -12.20
CA TRP A 46 11.23 -4.74 -10.98
C TRP A 46 12.51 -5.48 -10.63
N ILE A 47 13.25 -5.96 -11.64
CA ILE A 47 14.56 -6.60 -11.44
C ILE A 47 15.54 -5.62 -10.78
N GLY A 48 15.56 -4.35 -11.23
CA GLY A 48 16.34 -3.30 -10.57
C GLY A 48 15.95 -3.09 -9.10
N THR A 49 14.65 -3.12 -8.78
CA THR A 49 14.15 -3.03 -7.40
C THR A 49 14.62 -4.22 -6.55
N PHE A 50 14.61 -5.44 -7.10
CA PHE A 50 15.08 -6.64 -6.39
C PHE A 50 16.60 -6.62 -6.14
N ILE A 51 17.39 -6.12 -7.08
CA ILE A 51 18.84 -5.93 -6.87
C ILE A 51 19.08 -4.86 -5.80
N LEU A 52 18.25 -3.82 -5.75
CA LEU A 52 18.32 -2.77 -4.73
C LEU A 52 17.97 -3.29 -3.33
N LEU A 53 17.01 -4.23 -3.24
CA LEU A 53 16.59 -4.89 -1.99
C LEU A 53 17.70 -5.70 -1.33
N ILE A 54 18.71 -6.15 -2.10
CA ILE A 54 19.91 -6.82 -1.56
C ILE A 54 20.76 -5.87 -0.70
N ILE A 55 20.66 -4.55 -0.91
CA ILE A 55 21.37 -3.55 -0.10
C ILE A 55 20.36 -2.87 0.85
N PRO A 56 20.28 -3.30 2.12
CA PRO A 56 19.19 -2.90 3.03
C PRO A 56 19.09 -1.39 3.28
N LEU A 57 20.23 -0.68 3.31
CA LEU A 57 20.28 0.78 3.50
C LEU A 57 19.78 1.57 2.28
N VAL A 58 20.10 1.10 1.06
CA VAL A 58 19.72 1.78 -0.18
C VAL A 58 18.22 1.59 -0.43
N ASN A 59 17.67 0.42 -0.08
CA ASN A 59 16.22 0.17 -0.11
C ASN A 59 15.46 1.23 0.71
N LEU A 60 15.88 1.50 1.96
CA LEU A 60 15.24 2.51 2.80
C LEU A 60 15.24 3.89 2.14
N ILE A 61 16.40 4.38 1.71
CA ILE A 61 16.54 5.72 1.09
C ILE A 61 15.72 5.82 -0.20
N CYS A 62 15.71 4.78 -1.04
CA CYS A 62 14.89 4.77 -2.25
C CYS A 62 13.39 4.77 -1.96
N LEU A 63 12.93 4.13 -0.88
CA LEU A 63 11.52 4.20 -0.45
C LEU A 63 11.13 5.62 -0.04
N PHE A 64 11.99 6.32 0.71
CA PHE A 64 11.79 7.75 1.00
C PHE A 64 11.75 8.58 -0.29
N VAL A 65 12.75 8.42 -1.17
CA VAL A 65 12.79 9.16 -2.44
C VAL A 65 11.56 8.87 -3.30
N TRP A 66 11.07 7.63 -3.41
CA TRP A 66 9.89 7.31 -4.20
C TRP A 66 8.57 7.72 -3.53
N ALA A 67 8.49 7.71 -2.20
CA ALA A 67 7.32 8.16 -1.46
C ALA A 67 7.12 9.68 -1.56
N PHE A 68 8.21 10.45 -1.51
CA PHE A 68 8.21 11.92 -1.50
C PHE A 68 8.51 12.57 -2.86
N SER A 69 9.04 11.85 -3.85
CA SER A 69 9.31 12.39 -5.19
C SER A 69 8.03 12.54 -6.02
N GLY A 70 7.79 13.76 -6.53
CA GLY A 70 6.63 14.10 -7.35
C GLY A 70 6.67 13.61 -8.81
N LYS A 71 7.78 13.01 -9.27
CA LYS A 71 7.99 12.61 -10.67
C LYS A 71 7.97 11.09 -10.91
N THR A 72 7.63 10.30 -9.90
CA THR A 72 7.71 8.83 -9.96
C THR A 72 6.37 8.21 -10.36
N ASN A 73 6.41 7.19 -11.24
CA ASN A 73 5.23 6.41 -11.68
C ASN A 73 4.35 5.99 -10.46
N PRO A 74 3.03 6.17 -10.52
CA PRO A 74 2.11 5.94 -9.40
C PRO A 74 2.24 4.55 -8.76
N SER A 75 2.58 3.51 -9.54
CA SER A 75 2.79 2.15 -9.00
C SER A 75 3.97 2.06 -8.02
N LYS A 76 5.09 2.74 -8.28
CA LYS A 76 6.26 2.73 -7.36
C LYS A 76 5.99 3.52 -6.09
N LYS A 77 5.20 4.59 -6.20
CA LYS A 77 4.81 5.42 -5.06
C LYS A 77 3.89 4.66 -4.11
N SER A 78 2.95 3.87 -4.64
CA SER A 78 2.10 2.99 -3.84
C SER A 78 2.89 1.88 -3.16
N TYR A 79 3.82 1.24 -3.87
CA TYR A 79 4.73 0.25 -3.29
C TYR A 79 5.60 0.83 -2.15
N ALA A 80 6.17 2.01 -2.37
CA ALA A 80 7.00 2.67 -1.36
C ALA A 80 6.21 3.02 -0.09
N ARG A 81 4.99 3.52 -0.25
CA ARG A 81 4.08 3.80 0.88
C ARG A 81 3.68 2.53 1.62
N ALA A 82 3.39 1.44 0.91
CA ALA A 82 3.04 0.16 1.53
C ALA A 82 4.19 -0.39 2.39
N LEU A 83 5.42 -0.36 1.88
CA LEU A 83 6.59 -0.79 2.65
C LEU A 83 6.89 0.11 3.85
N LEU A 84 6.72 1.42 3.74
CA LEU A 84 6.86 2.32 4.89
C LEU A 84 5.85 2.01 6.00
N ILE A 85 4.61 1.68 5.63
CA ILE A 85 3.58 1.25 6.59
C ILE A 85 3.98 -0.08 7.24
N LEU A 86 4.50 -1.05 6.47
CA LEU A 86 4.95 -2.33 7.02
C LEU A 86 6.11 -2.16 8.00
N ILE A 87 7.11 -1.33 7.67
CA ILE A 87 8.22 -1.01 8.58
C ILE A 87 7.70 -0.36 9.87
N LEU A 88 6.74 0.55 9.75
CA LEU A 88 6.14 1.20 10.91
C LEU A 88 5.41 0.19 11.81
N ILE A 89 4.65 -0.73 11.21
CA ILE A 89 3.94 -1.79 11.94
C ILE A 89 4.94 -2.70 12.66
N GLU A 90 6.00 -3.15 12.00
CA GLU A 90 7.05 -3.96 12.64
C GLU A 90 7.69 -3.22 13.82
N LEU A 91 8.00 -1.93 13.66
CA LEU A 91 8.59 -1.13 14.73
C LEU A 91 7.66 -1.04 15.95
N ILE A 92 6.37 -0.82 15.72
CA ILE A 92 5.36 -0.75 16.80
C ILE A 92 5.23 -2.10 17.51
N LEU A 93 5.15 -3.20 16.75
CA LEU A 93 5.04 -4.54 17.33
C LEU A 93 6.29 -4.93 18.11
N ALA A 94 7.49 -4.63 17.59
CA ALA A 94 8.74 -4.87 18.27
C ALA A 94 8.84 -4.04 19.56
N ALA A 95 8.50 -2.76 19.50
CA ALA A 95 8.49 -1.89 20.68
C ALA A 95 7.48 -2.38 21.74
N ALA A 96 6.28 -2.78 21.33
CA ALA A 96 5.28 -3.35 22.24
C ALA A 96 5.75 -4.65 22.88
N GLY A 97 6.38 -5.55 22.10
CA GLY A 97 6.95 -6.79 22.61
C GLY A 97 8.07 -6.56 23.62
N VAL A 98 8.99 -5.64 23.33
CA VAL A 98 10.07 -5.27 24.26
C VAL A 98 9.51 -4.63 25.52
N ALA A 99 8.55 -3.72 25.41
CA ALA A 99 7.92 -3.09 26.56
C ALA A 99 7.21 -4.11 27.46
N LEU A 100 6.50 -5.07 26.86
CA LEU A 100 5.83 -6.15 27.59
C LEU A 100 6.85 -7.07 28.26
N ALA A 101 7.95 -7.43 27.59
CA ALA A 101 9.01 -8.23 28.18
C ALA A 101 9.67 -7.53 29.38
N ILE A 102 9.95 -6.23 29.26
CA ILE A 102 10.47 -5.41 30.36
C ILE A 102 9.47 -5.37 31.52
N PHE A 103 8.17 -5.18 31.23
CA PHE A 103 7.12 -5.14 32.25
C PHE A 103 7.02 -6.46 33.01
N VAL A 104 6.97 -7.60 32.29
CA VAL A 104 6.94 -8.94 32.90
C VAL A 104 8.17 -9.17 33.76
N PHE A 105 9.36 -8.94 33.20
CA PHE A 105 10.61 -9.08 33.95
C PHE A 105 10.65 -8.19 35.20
N HIS A 106 10.14 -6.96 35.12
CA HIS A 106 10.06 -6.06 36.25
C HIS A 106 9.13 -6.61 37.34
N VAL A 107 7.93 -7.09 36.99
CA VAL A 107 6.97 -7.66 37.95
C VAL A 107 7.54 -8.92 38.60
N ASP A 108 8.10 -9.85 37.83
CA ASP A 108 8.69 -11.09 38.34
C ASP A 108 9.89 -10.80 39.26
N PHE A 109 10.76 -9.88 38.85
CA PHE A 109 11.91 -9.47 39.66
C PHE A 109 11.46 -8.84 40.97
N GLN A 110 10.46 -7.96 40.96
CA GLN A 110 9.89 -7.40 42.19
C GLN A 110 9.27 -8.49 43.07
N ALA A 111 8.52 -9.44 42.51
CA ALA A 111 7.93 -10.55 43.28
C ALA A 111 8.98 -11.43 43.98
N LEU A 112 10.15 -11.61 43.36
CA LEU A 112 11.28 -12.33 43.94
C LEU A 112 12.02 -11.52 45.01
N LEU A 113 12.12 -10.20 44.83
CA LEU A 113 12.81 -9.32 45.77
C LEU A 113 11.95 -8.95 46.98
N GLN A 114 10.62 -8.88 46.82
CA GLN A 114 9.70 -8.44 47.87
C GLN A 114 9.95 -9.12 49.24
N PRO A 115 10.03 -10.47 49.34
CA PRO A 115 10.26 -11.11 50.64
C PRO A 115 11.65 -10.83 51.22
N LEU A 116 12.65 -10.59 50.37
CA LEU A 116 14.00 -10.23 50.82
C LEU A 116 14.04 -8.80 51.35
N LEU A 117 13.32 -7.88 50.70
CA LEU A 117 13.22 -6.48 51.12
C LEU A 117 12.46 -6.35 52.45
N ASP A 118 11.38 -7.11 52.62
CA ASP A 118 10.58 -7.10 53.86
C ASP A 118 11.32 -7.75 55.04
N ALA A 119 12.24 -8.68 54.77
CA ALA A 119 13.09 -9.32 55.78
C ALA A 119 14.28 -8.45 56.25
N LEU A 120 14.51 -7.28 55.63
CA LEU A 120 15.61 -6.40 56.04
C LEU A 120 15.29 -5.69 57.37
N PRO A 121 16.21 -5.69 58.35
CA PRO A 121 15.99 -5.11 59.67
C PRO A 121 15.91 -3.58 59.66
N PHE A 122 16.20 -2.93 58.53
CA PHE A 122 16.17 -1.48 58.35
C PHE A 122 14.78 -0.92 58.03
N GLN A 123 13.75 -1.78 57.99
CA GLN A 123 12.35 -1.42 57.73
C GLN A 123 11.50 -1.27 59.02
N GLN A 124 12.12 -1.37 60.21
CA GLN A 124 11.50 -1.04 61.51
C GLN A 124 11.90 0.36 61.97
#